data_AF-A0A5J5BZJ7-F1
#
_entry.id   AF-A0A5J5BZJ7-F1
#
_cell.length_a   1.000
_cell.length_b   1.000
_cell.length_c   1.000
_cell.angle_alpha   90.00
_cell.angle_beta   90.00
_cell.angle_gamma   90.00
#
_symmetry.space_group_name_H-M   'P 1'
#
loop_
_entity.id
_entity.type
_entity.pdbx_description
1 polymer ?
#
loop_
_entity_poly.entity_id
_entity_poly.type
_entity_poly.pdbx_seq_one_letter_code
_entity_poly.pdbx_strand_id
1 'polypeptide(L)'
;MGGKDIVYVKQQHSSPLEPADVQKRLKDVADQRFSDVQKEMGRGLAFMDSTTTSSYSDKEDITFFYKRRGGNNNTSLAHKKWCQTVQLEPDVISMSLIPISSLLGGIHGNGFLSHAINVYLRYKPPIEELYQFLEFQLPRQWAPVFGELAVGPETKQQSGASLQFSLMGPKLHVNTNLVDVGKKPVTGLRLYLEGKRSNCLAIHLQHLSSLPKSFQLQDEPKGNSRNSYDRRYYEKVQWKSFSHICTAPVESDDDLSVVTGAEFEVKDSGLRKVLFLRLHFSKVIGAIAVKRPEWDGSPVVSQKSGIISSLISTHFSTGQKPPPQPADVNINSAVYPGGPPVPSQTPKLLRFIDTTEMTRGPQDLPGYWVLSGARLMVDRVIEISTQIRSVLVFVWEVQSRFFFLYNL
;
A
#
# COMPACT_ATOMS: atom_id res chain seq x y z
N MET A 1 -12.25 13.86 36.05
CA MET A 1 -13.73 13.85 36.00
C MET A 1 -14.21 15.29 36.16
N GLY A 2 -15.33 15.66 35.55
CA GLY A 2 -15.91 16.99 35.67
C GLY A 2 -16.77 17.36 34.46
N GLY A 3 -16.74 18.64 34.10
CA GLY A 3 -17.50 19.20 32.99
C GLY A 3 -16.57 19.89 32.00
N LYS A 4 -16.87 19.79 30.71
CA LYS A 4 -16.16 20.53 29.66
C LYS A 4 -17.16 21.08 28.65
N ASP A 5 -17.19 22.40 28.52
CA ASP A 5 -17.99 23.10 27.53
C ASP A 5 -17.05 23.73 26.49
N ILE A 6 -17.18 23.33 25.23
CA ILE A 6 -16.24 23.71 24.15
C ILE A 6 -17.00 24.34 23.00
N VAL A 7 -16.43 25.40 22.44
CA VAL A 7 -16.82 25.97 21.15
C VAL A 7 -15.77 25.57 20.11
N TYR A 8 -16.21 24.96 19.03
CA TYR A 8 -15.40 24.64 17.86
C TYR A 8 -15.78 25.57 16.71
N VAL A 9 -14.83 25.84 15.82
CA VAL A 9 -15.07 26.50 14.54
C VAL A 9 -14.52 25.62 13.43
N LYS A 10 -15.27 25.50 12.34
CA LYS A 10 -14.83 24.87 11.08
C LYS A 10 -14.89 25.93 10.01
N GLN A 11 -13.77 26.12 9.33
CA GLN A 11 -13.64 26.99 8.18
C GLN A 11 -13.59 26.12 6.91
N GLN A 12 -14.39 26.45 5.90
CA GLN A 12 -14.28 25.80 4.59
C GLN A 12 -13.05 26.33 3.85
N HIS A 13 -12.51 25.52 2.93
CA HIS A 13 -11.34 25.91 2.15
C HIS A 13 -11.60 27.11 1.22
N SER A 14 -12.86 27.37 0.87
CA SER A 14 -13.30 28.52 0.07
C SER A 14 -13.36 29.84 0.84
N SER A 15 -13.26 29.81 2.18
CA SER A 15 -13.43 31.00 3.02
C SER A 15 -12.28 31.98 2.80
N PRO A 16 -12.56 33.26 2.54
CA PRO A 16 -11.54 34.30 2.34
C PRO A 16 -10.94 34.82 3.66
N LEU A 17 -11.34 34.27 4.81
CA LEU A 17 -10.91 34.75 6.12
C LEU A 17 -9.50 34.26 6.47
N GLU A 18 -8.69 35.18 6.98
CA GLU A 18 -7.39 34.83 7.55
C GLU A 18 -7.56 34.11 8.91
N PRO A 19 -6.62 33.25 9.32
CA PRO A 19 -6.70 32.53 10.59
C PRO A 19 -6.90 33.42 11.82
N ALA A 20 -6.33 34.64 11.80
CA ALA A 20 -6.49 35.62 12.87
C ALA A 20 -7.93 36.13 13.00
N ASP A 21 -8.64 36.32 11.89
CA ASP A 21 -10.04 36.75 11.88
C ASP A 21 -10.96 35.64 12.39
N VAL A 22 -10.70 34.40 11.99
CA VAL A 22 -11.43 33.22 12.48
C VAL A 22 -11.22 33.06 14.00
N GLN A 23 -9.99 33.22 14.48
CA GLN A 23 -9.68 33.17 15.91
C GLN A 23 -10.39 34.29 16.68
N LYS A 24 -10.42 35.51 16.15
CA LYS A 24 -11.15 36.63 16.76
C LYS A 24 -12.64 36.33 16.87
N ARG A 25 -13.26 35.84 15.80
CA ARG A 25 -14.69 35.46 15.80
C ARG A 25 -14.99 34.33 16.78
N LEU A 26 -14.13 33.31 16.85
CA LEU A 26 -14.26 32.24 17.83
C LEU A 26 -14.22 32.78 19.26
N LYS A 27 -13.35 33.74 19.53
CA LYS A 27 -13.28 34.41 20.83
C LYS A 27 -14.55 35.18 21.14
N ASP A 28 -15.07 35.97 20.19
CA ASP A 28 -16.31 36.73 20.38
C ASP A 28 -17.51 35.81 20.69
N VAL A 29 -17.63 34.69 19.97
CA VAL A 29 -18.66 33.66 20.21
C VAL A 29 -18.48 32.98 21.58
N ALA A 30 -17.23 32.67 21.95
CA ALA A 30 -16.93 32.09 23.25
C ALA A 30 -17.25 33.06 24.39
N ASP A 31 -16.87 34.33 24.27
CA ASP A 31 -17.15 35.37 25.26
C ASP A 31 -18.66 35.57 25.41
N GLN A 32 -19.42 35.58 24.31
CA GLN A 32 -20.89 35.65 24.37
C GLN A 32 -21.47 34.43 25.10
N ARG A 33 -21.01 33.22 24.77
CA ARG A 33 -21.56 31.97 25.32
C ARG A 33 -21.23 31.76 26.80
N PHE A 34 -20.04 32.18 27.22
CA PHE A 34 -19.55 32.00 28.58
C PHE A 34 -19.78 33.23 29.48
N SER A 35 -20.32 34.33 28.94
CA SER A 35 -20.69 35.50 29.74
C SER A 35 -21.95 35.28 30.59
N ASP A 36 -21.98 35.97 31.74
CA ASP A 36 -23.09 35.98 32.69
C ASP A 36 -24.22 36.96 32.29
N VAL A 37 -24.00 37.79 31.27
CA VAL A 37 -24.96 38.82 30.86
C VAL A 37 -25.90 38.21 29.83
N GLN A 38 -27.10 37.82 30.26
CA GLN A 38 -28.22 37.61 29.35
C GLN A 38 -28.51 38.95 28.66
N LYS A 39 -27.87 39.20 27.51
CA LYS A 39 -28.44 40.12 26.54
C LYS A 39 -29.70 39.46 26.04
N GLU A 40 -30.86 39.96 26.46
CA GLU A 40 -32.12 39.76 25.74
C GLU A 40 -31.90 40.28 24.31
N MET A 41 -31.40 39.43 23.43
CA MET A 41 -31.43 39.70 22.01
C MET A 41 -32.82 39.31 21.55
N GLY A 42 -33.58 40.31 21.12
CA GLY A 42 -34.93 40.15 20.60
C GLY A 42 -35.02 39.04 19.55
N ARG A 43 -36.14 38.30 19.62
CA ARG A 43 -36.76 37.47 18.57
C ARG A 43 -35.94 37.38 17.27
N GLY A 44 -35.13 36.33 17.13
CA GLY A 44 -34.40 36.07 15.88
C GLY A 44 -33.57 34.79 15.81
N LEU A 45 -33.15 34.22 16.95
CA LEU A 45 -32.42 32.96 16.98
C LEU A 45 -33.17 31.97 17.87
N ALA A 46 -34.14 31.28 17.28
CA ALA A 46 -34.83 30.18 17.93
C ALA A 46 -33.80 29.05 18.18
N PHE A 47 -33.37 28.94 19.43
CA PHE A 47 -32.61 27.78 19.92
C PHE A 47 -33.58 26.60 20.04
N MET A 48 -33.72 25.80 18.97
CA MET A 48 -34.49 24.55 19.00
C MET A 48 -33.78 23.41 18.27
N ASP A 49 -33.56 22.33 19.02
CA ASP A 49 -33.33 20.91 18.70
C ASP A 49 -32.45 20.48 17.51
N SER A 50 -31.22 20.08 17.83
CA SER A 50 -30.65 18.75 17.53
C SER A 50 -29.19 18.72 18.00
N THR A 51 -28.69 17.52 18.27
CA THR A 51 -27.44 17.13 18.98
C THR A 51 -26.10 17.73 18.50
N THR A 52 -26.12 18.73 17.62
CA THR A 52 -24.99 19.55 17.19
C THR A 52 -25.56 20.87 16.66
N THR A 53 -25.68 21.89 17.50
CA THR A 53 -26.16 23.21 17.05
C THR A 53 -25.05 23.89 16.26
N SER A 54 -25.24 24.02 14.95
CA SER A 54 -24.36 24.78 14.07
C SER A 54 -24.96 26.15 13.79
N SER A 55 -24.31 27.23 14.24
CA SER A 55 -24.64 28.57 13.71
C SER A 55 -23.82 28.78 12.43
N TYR A 56 -24.50 28.71 11.29
CA TYR A 56 -23.90 28.96 9.97
C TYR A 56 -23.93 30.45 9.68
N SER A 57 -22.77 31.05 9.42
CA SER A 57 -22.69 32.41 8.85
C SER A 57 -22.56 32.25 7.33
N ASP A 58 -23.69 32.31 6.61
CA ASP A 58 -23.76 32.19 5.13
C ASP A 58 -22.81 33.16 4.40
N LYS A 59 -22.37 34.24 5.05
CA LYS A 59 -21.56 35.28 4.43
C LYS A 59 -20.05 34.97 4.43
N GLU A 60 -19.59 33.95 5.17
CA GLU A 60 -18.17 33.83 5.55
C GLU A 60 -17.61 32.40 5.51
N ASP A 61 -18.42 31.41 5.12
CA ASP A 61 -18.01 30.00 4.99
C ASP A 61 -17.39 29.39 6.27
N ILE A 62 -17.86 29.87 7.42
CA ILE A 62 -17.48 29.38 8.76
C ILE A 62 -18.71 28.83 9.50
N THR A 63 -18.48 27.77 10.28
CA THR A 63 -19.51 27.11 11.08
C THR A 63 -19.01 26.91 12.50
N PHE A 64 -19.81 27.31 13.49
CA PHE A 64 -19.49 27.07 14.90
C PHE A 64 -20.26 25.86 15.44
N PHE A 65 -19.64 25.05 16.29
CA PHE A 65 -20.27 23.90 16.93
C PHE A 65 -20.00 23.92 18.42
N TYR A 66 -21.00 23.51 19.18
CA TYR A 66 -20.97 23.54 20.62
C TYR A 66 -21.00 22.11 21.16
N LYS A 67 -20.06 21.76 22.03
CA LYS A 67 -20.03 20.43 22.66
C LYS A 67 -19.85 20.56 24.16
N ARG A 68 -20.86 20.11 24.89
CA ARG A 68 -20.80 19.92 26.34
C ARG A 68 -20.56 18.44 26.66
N ARG A 69 -19.79 18.21 27.72
CA ARG A 69 -19.53 16.89 28.29
C ARG A 69 -19.59 17.00 29.81
N GLY A 70 -20.35 16.11 30.45
CA GLY A 70 -20.67 16.19 31.88
C GLY A 70 -21.71 17.26 32.22
N GLY A 71 -22.32 17.12 33.39
CA GLY A 71 -23.50 17.88 33.81
C GLY A 71 -24.74 17.52 32.99
N ASN A 72 -25.78 18.33 33.15
CA ASN A 72 -27.03 18.15 32.43
C ASN A 72 -26.83 18.38 30.92
N ASN A 73 -27.29 17.42 30.12
CA ASN A 73 -27.15 17.43 28.65
C ASN A 73 -28.01 18.48 27.93
N ASN A 74 -28.84 19.25 28.64
CA ASN A 74 -29.65 20.30 28.05
C ASN A 74 -28.77 21.47 27.57
N THR A 75 -28.64 21.58 26.24
CA THR A 75 -27.83 22.60 25.55
C THR A 75 -28.38 24.01 25.69
N SER A 76 -29.69 24.15 26.00
CA SER A 76 -30.32 25.46 26.23
C SER A 76 -29.97 26.08 27.59
N LEU A 77 -29.37 25.31 28.51
CA LEU A 77 -28.96 25.82 29.81
C LEU A 77 -27.85 26.86 29.66
N ALA A 78 -28.02 28.01 30.30
CA ALA A 78 -26.95 29.00 30.43
C ALA A 78 -25.72 28.36 31.09
N HIS A 79 -24.51 28.76 30.65
CA HIS A 79 -23.26 28.13 31.06
C HIS A 79 -23.11 28.04 32.59
N LYS A 80 -23.41 29.12 33.33
CA LYS A 80 -23.35 29.16 34.80
C LYS A 80 -24.27 28.14 35.49
N LYS A 81 -25.50 27.97 34.98
CA LYS A 81 -26.45 26.97 35.50
C LYS A 81 -25.97 25.56 35.19
N TRP A 82 -25.43 25.33 33.98
CA TRP A 82 -24.83 24.06 33.62
C TRP A 82 -23.63 23.72 34.53
N CYS A 83 -22.75 24.68 34.85
CA CYS A 83 -21.62 24.46 35.76
C CYS A 83 -22.03 23.91 37.13
N GLN A 84 -23.21 24.30 37.64
CA GLN A 84 -23.73 23.79 38.92
C GLN A 84 -24.14 22.31 38.82
N THR A 85 -24.58 21.85 37.64
CA THR A 85 -24.97 20.44 37.42
C THR A 85 -23.78 19.49 37.28
N VAL A 86 -22.60 20.01 36.94
CA VAL A 86 -21.39 19.20 36.72
C VAL A 86 -20.95 18.44 37.97
N GLN A 87 -21.17 18.99 39.17
CA GLN A 87 -20.82 18.30 40.42
C GLN A 87 -21.70 17.07 40.68
N LEU A 88 -22.94 17.09 40.21
CA LEU A 88 -23.90 16.00 40.38
C LEU A 88 -23.71 14.91 39.33
N GLU A 89 -23.37 15.30 38.10
CA GLU A 89 -23.24 14.39 36.96
C GLU A 89 -21.89 14.58 36.24
N PRO A 90 -20.74 14.35 36.90
CA PRO A 90 -19.43 14.54 36.28
C PRO A 90 -19.15 13.46 35.22
N ASP A 91 -18.47 13.83 34.13
CA ASP A 91 -18.03 12.91 33.08
C ASP A 91 -16.50 12.92 32.93
N VAL A 92 -15.96 11.97 32.18
CA VAL A 92 -14.54 11.82 31.90
C VAL A 92 -14.08 12.89 30.91
N ILE A 93 -13.42 13.92 31.43
CA ILE A 93 -12.96 15.06 30.63
C ILE A 93 -11.58 14.84 30.00
N SER A 94 -10.70 14.16 30.70
CA SER A 94 -9.34 13.83 30.27
C SER A 94 -9.00 12.43 30.76
N MET A 95 -8.31 11.67 29.92
CA MET A 95 -7.91 10.29 30.19
C MET A 95 -6.44 10.14 29.84
N SER A 96 -5.73 9.32 30.63
CA SER A 96 -4.43 8.78 30.26
C SER A 96 -4.64 7.36 29.77
N LEU A 97 -4.23 7.09 28.53
CA LEU A 97 -4.36 5.76 27.92
C LEU A 97 -3.10 4.95 28.20
N ILE A 98 -3.29 3.72 28.65
CA ILE A 98 -2.23 2.74 28.86
C ILE A 98 -2.47 1.60 27.87
N PRO A 99 -1.47 1.13 27.11
CA PRO A 99 -1.68 0.04 26.18
C PRO A 99 -2.03 -1.24 26.95
N ILE A 100 -2.96 -2.02 26.40
CA ILE A 100 -3.41 -3.28 27.02
C ILE A 100 -2.24 -4.26 27.24
N SER A 101 -1.17 -4.18 26.43
CA SER A 101 0.04 -4.98 26.60
C SER A 101 0.76 -4.73 27.93
N SER A 102 0.62 -3.56 28.55
CA SER A 102 1.15 -3.28 29.89
C SER A 102 0.42 -4.07 30.99
N LEU A 103 -0.85 -4.44 30.76
CA LEU A 103 -1.63 -5.26 31.69
C LEU A 103 -1.31 -6.76 31.58
N LEU A 104 -0.61 -7.17 30.52
CA LEU A 104 -0.29 -8.56 30.20
C LEU A 104 1.19 -8.90 30.49
N GLY A 105 1.82 -8.15 31.41
CA GLY A 105 3.19 -8.42 31.84
C GLY A 105 3.36 -9.85 32.35
N GLY A 106 4.40 -10.55 31.87
CA GLY A 106 4.69 -11.93 32.26
C GLY A 106 3.95 -13.02 31.49
N ILE A 107 3.01 -12.68 30.59
CA ILE A 107 2.32 -13.65 29.74
C ILE A 107 3.13 -13.90 28.46
N HIS A 108 3.36 -15.17 28.14
CA HIS A 108 4.00 -15.56 26.88
C HIS A 108 3.18 -15.05 25.68
N GLY A 109 3.84 -14.42 24.71
CA GLY A 109 3.20 -13.90 23.51
C GLY A 109 2.74 -12.44 23.57
N ASN A 110 2.97 -11.70 24.66
CA ASN A 110 2.69 -10.26 24.74
C ASN A 110 3.40 -9.44 23.63
N GLY A 111 4.55 -9.92 23.16
CA GLY A 111 5.26 -9.34 22.01
C GLY A 111 4.44 -9.37 20.71
N PHE A 112 3.66 -10.43 20.48
CA PHE A 112 2.80 -10.53 19.29
C PHE A 112 1.64 -9.52 19.35
N LEU A 113 1.02 -9.35 20.52
CA LEU A 113 -0.04 -8.36 20.70
C LEU A 113 0.51 -6.93 20.53
N SER A 114 1.66 -6.63 21.11
CA SER A 114 2.31 -5.33 20.96
C SER A 114 2.64 -5.04 19.49
N HIS A 115 3.13 -6.05 18.75
CA HIS A 115 3.35 -5.94 17.31
C HIS A 115 2.05 -5.68 16.54
N ALA A 116 0.98 -6.45 16.80
CA ALA A 116 -0.32 -6.27 16.16
C ALA A 116 -0.92 -4.88 16.42
N ILE A 117 -0.80 -4.35 17.65
CA ILE A 117 -1.24 -2.99 18.00
C ILE A 117 -0.44 -1.96 17.21
N ASN A 118 0.89 -2.07 17.16
CA ASN A 118 1.73 -1.13 16.42
C ASN A 118 1.41 -1.12 14.92
N VAL A 119 1.18 -2.31 14.35
CA VAL A 119 0.76 -2.51 12.97
C VAL A 119 -0.62 -1.87 12.73
N TYR A 120 -1.60 -2.12 13.61
CA TYR A 120 -2.92 -1.47 13.52
C TYR A 120 -2.82 0.06 13.62
N LEU A 121 -2.07 0.60 14.58
CA LEU A 121 -1.94 2.05 14.77
C LEU A 121 -1.26 2.73 13.57
N ARG A 122 -0.39 2.02 12.87
CA ARG A 122 0.31 2.52 11.68
C ARG A 122 -0.60 2.55 10.44
N TYR A 123 -1.27 1.45 10.15
CA TYR A 123 -2.00 1.27 8.89
C TYR A 123 -3.51 1.53 9.01
N LYS A 124 -4.06 1.41 10.22
CA LYS A 124 -5.47 1.62 10.57
C LYS A 124 -6.45 1.00 9.55
N PRO A 125 -6.31 -0.31 9.25
CA PRO A 125 -7.24 -0.97 8.34
C PRO A 125 -8.68 -0.92 8.89
N PRO A 126 -9.69 -1.02 8.02
CA PRO A 126 -11.08 -1.22 8.44
C PRO A 126 -11.22 -2.41 9.38
N ILE A 127 -12.12 -2.32 10.36
CA ILE A 127 -12.27 -3.36 11.39
C ILE A 127 -12.72 -4.68 10.81
N GLU A 128 -13.48 -4.63 9.71
CA GLU A 128 -14.02 -5.77 8.97
C GLU A 128 -12.90 -6.60 8.31
N GLU A 129 -11.79 -5.96 7.96
CA GLU A 129 -10.65 -6.55 7.26
C GLU A 129 -9.46 -6.82 8.19
N LEU A 130 -9.54 -6.38 9.45
CA LEU A 130 -8.42 -6.41 10.41
C LEU A 130 -7.82 -7.81 10.56
N TYR A 131 -8.67 -8.83 10.65
CA TYR A 131 -8.20 -10.21 10.80
C TYR A 131 -7.32 -10.63 9.62
N GLN A 132 -7.82 -10.43 8.41
CA GLN A 132 -7.11 -10.85 7.20
C GLN A 132 -5.87 -9.99 6.96
N PHE A 133 -5.95 -8.69 7.25
CA PHE A 133 -4.80 -7.81 7.24
C PHE A 133 -3.69 -8.32 8.15
N LEU A 134 -3.98 -8.58 9.43
CA LEU A 134 -3.00 -9.06 10.40
C LEU A 134 -2.40 -10.42 9.99
N GLU A 135 -3.20 -11.29 9.41
CA GLU A 135 -2.76 -12.60 8.93
C GLU A 135 -1.74 -12.50 7.79
N PHE A 136 -1.81 -11.43 7.00
CA PHE A 136 -0.84 -11.14 5.93
C PHE A 136 0.38 -10.36 6.40
N GLN A 137 0.45 -9.96 7.67
CA GLN A 137 1.63 -9.31 8.26
C GLN A 137 2.69 -10.33 8.70
N LEU A 138 2.88 -11.35 7.87
CA LEU A 138 3.93 -12.33 8.01
C LEU A 138 5.25 -11.78 7.46
N PRO A 139 6.40 -12.25 7.97
CA PRO A 139 7.69 -11.88 7.39
C PRO A 139 7.74 -12.22 5.90
N ARG A 140 8.16 -11.26 5.08
CA ARG A 140 8.39 -11.44 3.64
C ARG A 140 9.84 -11.82 3.38
N GLN A 141 10.04 -12.73 2.44
CA GLN A 141 11.35 -13.22 2.02
C GLN A 141 11.42 -13.22 0.50
N TRP A 142 12.65 -13.12 -0.03
CA TRP A 142 12.91 -13.23 -1.45
C TRP A 142 13.43 -14.64 -1.77
N ALA A 143 12.88 -15.24 -2.81
CA ALA A 143 13.39 -16.45 -3.43
C ALA A 143 13.93 -16.12 -4.84
N PRO A 144 15.10 -16.64 -5.23
CA PRO A 144 16.06 -17.38 -4.39
C PRO A 144 16.66 -16.49 -3.29
N VAL A 145 17.01 -17.10 -2.16
CA VAL A 145 17.63 -16.39 -1.03
C VAL A 145 19.06 -16.01 -1.41
N PHE A 146 19.44 -14.76 -1.12
CA PHE A 146 20.78 -14.27 -1.45
C PHE A 146 21.86 -15.07 -0.70
N GLY A 147 22.81 -15.64 -1.43
CA GLY A 147 23.92 -16.43 -0.87
C GLY A 147 23.80 -17.95 -1.06
N GLU A 148 22.61 -18.50 -1.30
CA GLU A 148 22.46 -19.95 -1.60
C GLU A 148 23.02 -20.32 -2.98
N LEU A 149 23.02 -19.37 -3.92
CA LEU A 149 23.56 -19.55 -5.27
C LEU A 149 25.10 -19.48 -5.35
N ALA A 150 25.80 -19.13 -4.27
CA ALA A 150 27.24 -18.84 -4.31
C ALA A 150 28.15 -20.03 -3.94
N VAL A 151 27.61 -21.19 -3.51
CA VAL A 151 28.43 -22.26 -2.88
C VAL A 151 28.34 -23.63 -3.59
N GLY A 152 27.55 -23.76 -4.66
CA GLY A 152 27.60 -24.96 -5.52
C GLY A 152 28.74 -24.89 -6.55
N PRO A 153 29.38 -26.02 -6.94
CA PRO A 153 30.25 -26.02 -8.13
C PRO A 153 29.44 -25.45 -9.29
N GLU A 154 29.95 -24.44 -10.01
CA GLU A 154 29.23 -23.79 -11.11
C GLU A 154 28.60 -24.86 -12.01
N THR A 155 27.30 -25.13 -11.81
CA THR A 155 26.59 -26.12 -12.58
C THR A 155 26.64 -25.60 -14.00
N LYS A 156 27.38 -26.31 -14.87
CA LYS A 156 27.68 -25.95 -16.27
C LYS A 156 26.70 -24.90 -16.78
N GLN A 157 27.19 -23.66 -16.89
CA GLN A 157 26.49 -22.53 -17.51
C GLN A 157 25.63 -23.06 -18.66
N GLN A 158 24.30 -22.99 -18.53
CA GLN A 158 23.40 -23.54 -19.55
C GLN A 158 23.67 -22.79 -20.87
N SER A 159 24.43 -23.43 -21.75
CA SER A 159 25.17 -22.79 -22.85
C SER A 159 24.30 -22.22 -23.98
N GLY A 160 22.97 -22.22 -23.84
CA GLY A 160 22.01 -21.83 -24.88
C GLY A 160 21.21 -20.54 -24.63
N ALA A 161 20.91 -20.20 -23.38
CA ALA A 161 20.00 -19.10 -23.04
C ALA A 161 20.75 -17.78 -22.81
N SER A 162 20.99 -17.04 -23.90
CA SER A 162 21.62 -15.71 -23.83
C SER A 162 21.01 -14.74 -24.83
N LEU A 163 20.78 -13.51 -24.40
CA LEU A 163 20.39 -12.40 -25.25
C LEU A 163 21.64 -11.61 -25.67
N GLN A 164 21.65 -11.16 -26.92
CA GLN A 164 22.71 -10.33 -27.46
C GLN A 164 22.09 -9.06 -28.07
N PHE A 165 22.60 -7.90 -27.67
CA PHE A 165 22.02 -6.62 -28.08
C PHE A 165 22.72 -6.01 -29.32
N SER A 166 23.93 -6.47 -29.64
CA SER A 166 24.66 -6.10 -30.87
C SER A 166 25.59 -7.21 -31.35
N LEU A 167 25.91 -7.27 -32.66
CA LEU A 167 26.64 -8.36 -33.32
C LEU A 167 27.93 -8.81 -32.60
N MET A 168 28.68 -7.86 -32.01
CA MET A 168 29.89 -8.12 -31.21
C MET A 168 29.78 -7.56 -29.78
N GLY A 169 28.56 -7.33 -29.31
CA GLY A 169 28.28 -6.76 -27.99
C GLY A 169 28.33 -7.77 -26.84
N PRO A 170 28.21 -7.28 -25.60
CA PRO A 170 28.13 -8.14 -24.43
C PRO A 170 26.88 -9.04 -24.51
N LYS A 171 27.04 -10.30 -24.07
CA LYS A 171 25.94 -11.27 -23.95
C LYS A 171 25.36 -11.19 -22.54
N LEU A 172 24.05 -11.09 -22.46
CA LEU A 172 23.28 -11.24 -21.23
C LEU A 172 22.81 -12.69 -21.15
N HIS A 173 23.34 -13.46 -20.22
CA HIS A 173 22.83 -14.80 -19.94
C HIS A 173 21.48 -14.71 -19.25
N VAL A 174 20.65 -15.73 -19.41
CA VAL A 174 19.33 -15.80 -18.77
C VAL A 174 19.33 -17.06 -17.90
N ASN A 175 19.03 -16.88 -16.62
CA ASN A 175 18.79 -17.96 -15.69
C ASN A 175 17.38 -18.50 -15.94
N THR A 176 17.31 -19.72 -16.48
CA THR A 176 16.04 -20.41 -16.81
C THR A 176 15.64 -21.41 -15.73
N ASN A 177 16.26 -21.35 -14.54
CA ASN A 177 15.86 -22.19 -13.42
C ASN A 177 14.50 -21.71 -12.88
N LEU A 178 13.62 -22.67 -12.58
CA LEU A 178 12.36 -22.40 -11.92
C LEU A 178 12.58 -21.90 -10.50
N VAL A 179 12.06 -20.71 -10.21
CA VAL A 179 11.94 -20.17 -8.86
C VAL A 179 10.56 -20.56 -8.32
N ASP A 180 10.52 -21.64 -7.55
CA ASP A 180 9.31 -22.15 -6.91
C ASP A 180 9.32 -21.80 -5.41
N VAL A 181 8.30 -21.08 -4.94
CA VAL A 181 8.13 -20.74 -3.51
C VAL A 181 7.22 -21.73 -2.78
N GLY A 182 6.78 -22.78 -3.47
CA GLY A 182 5.85 -23.79 -2.99
C GLY A 182 4.47 -23.19 -2.71
N LYS A 183 3.78 -23.74 -1.69
CA LYS A 183 2.46 -23.28 -1.26
C LYS A 183 2.54 -22.00 -0.42
N LYS A 184 3.14 -20.94 -0.97
CA LYS A 184 3.28 -19.63 -0.34
C LYS A 184 2.86 -18.55 -1.33
N PRO A 185 1.97 -17.62 -0.95
CA PRO A 185 1.56 -16.57 -1.85
C PRO A 185 2.71 -15.60 -2.12
N VAL A 186 2.89 -15.25 -3.39
CA VAL A 186 3.85 -14.25 -3.84
C VAL A 186 3.21 -12.86 -3.73
N THR A 187 3.92 -11.91 -3.13
CA THR A 187 3.48 -10.51 -2.92
C THR A 187 4.25 -9.51 -3.77
N GLY A 188 5.31 -9.96 -4.46
CA GLY A 188 6.10 -9.11 -5.32
C GLY A 188 7.08 -9.87 -6.21
N LEU A 189 7.63 -9.15 -7.19
CA LEU A 189 8.51 -9.69 -8.23
C LEU A 189 9.56 -8.63 -8.58
N ARG A 190 10.80 -9.08 -8.84
CA ARG A 190 11.84 -8.20 -9.37
C ARG A 190 12.74 -8.93 -10.36
N LEU A 191 13.30 -8.18 -11.30
CA LEU A 191 14.42 -8.63 -12.12
C LEU A 191 15.74 -8.41 -11.36
N TYR A 192 16.68 -9.32 -11.53
CA TYR A 192 17.97 -9.24 -10.86
C TYR A 192 19.11 -9.68 -11.78
N LEU A 193 20.30 -9.08 -11.60
CA LEU A 193 21.51 -9.45 -12.34
C LEU A 193 22.47 -10.22 -11.43
N GLU A 194 22.52 -11.53 -11.61
CA GLU A 194 23.36 -12.44 -10.84
C GLU A 194 24.80 -12.54 -11.38
N GLY A 195 25.69 -13.02 -10.51
CA GLY A 195 27.08 -13.32 -10.82
C GLY A 195 28.04 -12.15 -10.60
N LYS A 196 29.34 -12.46 -10.49
CA LYS A 196 30.41 -11.47 -10.24
C LYS A 196 30.49 -10.36 -11.30
N ARG A 197 30.02 -10.66 -12.52
CA ARG A 197 29.99 -9.73 -13.66
C ARG A 197 28.63 -9.09 -13.90
N SER A 198 27.62 -9.41 -13.08
CA SER A 198 26.22 -8.95 -13.23
C SER A 198 25.73 -9.10 -14.68
N ASN A 199 25.93 -10.28 -15.25
CA ASN A 199 25.65 -10.58 -16.66
C ASN A 199 24.68 -11.75 -16.84
N CYS A 200 24.03 -12.20 -15.76
CA CYS A 200 23.01 -13.24 -15.78
C CYS A 200 21.69 -12.65 -15.28
N LEU A 201 20.68 -12.55 -16.14
CA LEU A 201 19.33 -12.12 -15.79
C LEU A 201 18.62 -13.25 -15.04
N ALA A 202 18.14 -12.94 -13.84
CA ALA A 202 17.33 -13.83 -13.02
C ALA A 202 16.05 -13.12 -12.56
N ILE A 203 15.05 -13.92 -12.19
CA ILE A 203 13.80 -13.46 -11.60
C ILE A 203 13.80 -13.81 -10.12
N HIS A 204 13.37 -12.87 -9.28
CA HIS A 204 13.21 -13.12 -7.85
C HIS A 204 11.75 -12.85 -7.47
N LEU A 205 11.23 -13.70 -6.60
CA LEU A 205 9.86 -13.62 -6.09
C LEU A 205 9.89 -13.28 -4.61
N GLN A 206 9.13 -12.26 -4.22
CA GLN A 206 8.88 -11.96 -2.82
C GLN A 206 7.67 -12.75 -2.37
N HIS A 207 7.80 -13.56 -1.33
CA HIS A 207 6.72 -14.39 -0.82
C HIS A 207 6.60 -14.25 0.70
N LEU A 208 5.44 -14.62 1.24
CA LEU A 208 5.27 -14.74 2.68
C LEU A 208 6.08 -15.94 3.18
N SER A 209 6.74 -15.81 4.34
CA SER A 209 7.56 -16.88 4.94
C SER A 209 6.74 -18.13 5.28
N SER A 210 5.48 -17.95 5.67
CA SER A 210 4.49 -19.01 5.90
C SER A 210 3.18 -18.72 5.16
N LEU A 211 2.38 -19.77 4.96
CA LEU A 211 1.03 -19.67 4.40
C LEU A 211 0.07 -19.11 5.48
N PRO A 212 -0.71 -18.05 5.19
CA PRO A 212 -1.83 -17.63 6.04
C PRO A 212 -2.75 -18.83 6.34
N LYS A 213 -3.23 -18.98 7.57
CA LYS A 213 -4.08 -20.10 8.00
C LYS A 213 -5.41 -20.15 7.25
N SER A 214 -5.94 -19.00 6.86
CA SER A 214 -7.12 -18.89 6.02
C SER A 214 -6.85 -19.33 4.58
N PHE A 215 -5.62 -19.25 4.09
CA PHE A 215 -5.29 -19.62 2.71
C PHE A 215 -5.05 -21.12 2.58
N GLN A 216 -5.81 -21.75 1.69
CA GLN A 216 -5.55 -23.10 1.22
C GLN A 216 -5.19 -23.07 -0.26
N LEU A 217 -3.96 -23.48 -0.58
CA LEU A 217 -3.46 -23.53 -1.95
C LEU A 217 -3.47 -24.98 -2.46
N GLN A 218 -4.12 -25.15 -3.61
CA GLN A 218 -4.06 -26.37 -4.39
C GLN A 218 -3.26 -26.12 -5.67
N ASP A 219 -2.30 -26.99 -5.93
CA ASP A 219 -1.48 -26.90 -7.12
C ASP A 219 -2.37 -27.20 -8.33
N GLU A 220 -2.40 -26.28 -9.29
CA GLU A 220 -3.10 -26.51 -10.56
C GLU A 220 -2.36 -27.62 -11.33
N PRO A 221 -3.06 -28.62 -11.89
CA PRO A 221 -2.43 -29.72 -12.60
C PRO A 221 -1.85 -29.23 -13.93
N LYS A 222 -0.60 -28.71 -13.92
CA LYS A 222 0.18 -28.20 -15.08
C LYS A 222 -0.71 -27.84 -16.29
N GLY A 223 -1.68 -26.97 -16.06
CA GLY A 223 -2.65 -26.54 -17.07
C GLY A 223 -2.03 -25.36 -17.78
N ASN A 224 -1.73 -25.54 -19.06
CA ASN A 224 -1.10 -24.55 -19.95
C ASN A 224 -1.44 -23.10 -19.56
N SER A 225 -0.49 -22.39 -18.93
CA SER A 225 -0.46 -20.94 -19.06
C SER A 225 -0.58 -20.69 -20.56
N ARG A 226 -1.62 -19.98 -20.97
CA ARG A 226 -1.93 -19.79 -22.39
C ARG A 226 -0.88 -18.84 -22.93
N ASN A 227 0.31 -19.37 -23.20
CA ASN A 227 1.43 -18.63 -23.73
C ASN A 227 0.98 -18.18 -25.11
N SER A 228 0.59 -16.91 -25.20
CA SER A 228 0.35 -16.27 -26.46
C SER A 228 1.70 -16.20 -27.18
N TYR A 229 1.99 -17.20 -28.00
CA TYR A 229 3.11 -17.18 -28.95
C TYR A 229 2.82 -16.26 -30.15
N ASP A 230 1.83 -15.38 -29.98
CA ASP A 230 1.45 -14.41 -30.97
C ASP A 230 2.59 -13.40 -31.14
N ARG A 231 3.13 -13.39 -32.35
CA ARG A 231 4.25 -12.53 -32.74
C ARG A 231 3.95 -11.05 -32.57
N ARG A 232 2.67 -10.66 -32.39
CA ARG A 232 2.25 -9.29 -32.08
C ARG A 232 2.82 -8.75 -30.76
N TYR A 233 3.12 -9.62 -29.80
CA TYR A 233 3.71 -9.23 -28.51
C TYR A 233 5.24 -9.26 -28.51
N TYR A 234 5.89 -9.44 -29.66
CA TYR A 234 7.36 -9.51 -29.73
C TYR A 234 7.95 -8.13 -29.94
N GLU A 235 8.44 -7.54 -28.86
CA GLU A 235 9.08 -6.24 -28.88
C GLU A 235 10.60 -6.37 -29.00
N LYS A 236 11.22 -5.44 -29.74
CA LYS A 236 12.65 -5.43 -29.99
C LYS A 236 13.37 -4.68 -28.87
N VAL A 237 14.42 -5.29 -28.33
CA VAL A 237 15.34 -4.59 -27.44
C VAL A 237 16.51 -4.08 -28.29
N GLN A 238 16.57 -2.75 -28.49
CA GLN A 238 17.48 -2.04 -29.40
C GLN A 238 17.26 -2.17 -30.93
N TRP A 239 17.80 -1.17 -31.64
CA TRP A 239 17.67 -0.91 -33.08
C TRP A 239 18.18 -2.02 -34.01
N LYS A 240 19.12 -2.89 -33.58
CA LYS A 240 19.71 -3.95 -34.44
C LYS A 240 19.04 -5.34 -34.34
N SER A 241 17.96 -5.49 -33.56
CA SER A 241 16.97 -6.60 -33.65
C SER A 241 17.41 -8.06 -33.40
N PHE A 242 18.52 -8.32 -32.72
CA PHE A 242 18.99 -9.69 -32.44
C PHE A 242 18.22 -10.38 -31.30
N SER A 243 17.64 -9.61 -30.38
CA SER A 243 16.90 -10.10 -29.21
C SER A 243 15.53 -9.45 -29.14
N HIS A 244 14.51 -10.26 -28.86
CA HIS A 244 13.13 -9.81 -28.63
C HIS A 244 12.65 -10.24 -27.26
N ILE A 245 11.64 -9.56 -26.76
CA ILE A 245 10.95 -9.88 -25.51
C ILE A 245 9.49 -10.05 -25.81
N CYS A 246 8.90 -11.10 -25.24
CA CYS A 246 7.46 -11.28 -25.25
C CYS A 246 6.83 -10.40 -24.16
N THR A 247 6.07 -9.38 -24.57
CA THR A 247 5.33 -8.47 -23.67
C THR A 247 3.88 -8.92 -23.41
N ALA A 248 3.56 -10.16 -23.79
CA ALA A 248 2.23 -10.74 -23.54
C ALA A 248 1.96 -10.83 -22.03
N PRO A 249 0.74 -10.48 -21.56
CA PRO A 249 0.35 -10.69 -20.18
C PRO A 249 0.37 -12.18 -19.85
N VAL A 250 1.04 -12.54 -18.75
CA VAL A 250 1.03 -13.89 -18.19
C VAL A 250 0.10 -13.87 -16.98
N GLU A 251 -1.12 -14.34 -17.19
CA GLU A 251 -2.20 -14.35 -16.21
C GLU A 251 -3.01 -15.64 -16.34
N SER A 252 -3.72 -16.00 -15.26
CA SER A 252 -4.66 -17.12 -15.24
C SER A 252 -6.06 -16.65 -15.65
N ASP A 253 -6.82 -17.51 -16.33
CA ASP A 253 -8.24 -17.27 -16.64
C ASP A 253 -9.13 -17.37 -15.37
N ASP A 254 -8.64 -18.07 -14.33
CA ASP A 254 -9.29 -18.15 -13.02
C ASP A 254 -8.80 -17.01 -12.10
N ASP A 255 -9.75 -16.20 -11.60
CA ASP A 255 -9.53 -15.07 -10.69
C ASP A 255 -9.00 -15.50 -9.31
N LEU A 256 -9.12 -16.79 -8.95
CA LEU A 256 -8.63 -17.35 -7.69
C LEU A 256 -7.24 -17.97 -7.79
N SER A 257 -6.61 -17.91 -8.96
CA SER A 257 -5.25 -18.40 -9.17
C SER A 257 -4.23 -17.34 -8.77
N VAL A 258 -3.30 -17.73 -7.90
CA VAL A 258 -2.20 -16.89 -7.43
C VAL A 258 -0.86 -17.43 -7.90
N VAL A 259 0.09 -16.54 -8.12
CA VAL A 259 1.46 -16.88 -8.53
C VAL A 259 2.18 -17.53 -7.35
N THR A 260 2.81 -18.67 -7.61
CA THR A 260 3.61 -19.47 -6.66
C THR A 260 4.99 -19.83 -7.21
N GLY A 261 5.24 -19.54 -8.49
CA GLY A 261 6.57 -19.67 -9.06
C GLY A 261 6.72 -18.91 -10.37
N ALA A 262 7.96 -18.76 -10.81
CA ALA A 262 8.28 -18.09 -12.07
C ALA A 262 9.57 -18.65 -12.67
N GLU A 263 9.64 -18.68 -14.00
CA GLU A 263 10.83 -19.05 -14.75
C GLU A 263 10.96 -18.17 -16.01
N PHE A 264 12.18 -18.06 -16.50
CA PHE A 264 12.42 -17.55 -17.84
C PHE A 264 12.56 -18.69 -18.84
N GLU A 265 12.07 -18.45 -20.05
CA GLU A 265 12.29 -19.32 -21.19
C GLU A 265 12.87 -18.50 -22.35
N VAL A 266 13.94 -18.99 -22.97
CA VAL A 266 14.50 -18.38 -24.17
C VAL A 266 14.26 -19.32 -25.34
N LYS A 267 13.55 -18.85 -26.38
CA LYS A 267 13.36 -19.61 -27.62
C LYS A 267 14.04 -18.94 -28.81
N ASP A 268 14.52 -19.77 -29.74
CA ASP A 268 14.99 -19.32 -31.03
C ASP A 268 13.81 -19.16 -32.01
N SER A 269 13.70 -17.99 -32.63
CA SER A 269 12.70 -17.65 -33.64
C SER A 269 13.43 -17.15 -34.90
N GLY A 270 13.86 -18.09 -35.75
CA GLY A 270 14.72 -17.81 -36.90
C GLY A 270 16.12 -17.37 -36.45
N LEU A 271 16.55 -16.16 -36.86
CA LEU A 271 17.84 -15.57 -36.46
C LEU A 271 17.79 -14.80 -35.14
N ARG A 272 16.69 -14.89 -34.40
CA ARG A 272 16.41 -14.04 -33.23
C ARG A 272 16.16 -14.89 -32.00
N LYS A 273 16.63 -14.43 -30.85
CA LYS A 273 16.30 -15.02 -29.55
C LYS A 273 15.18 -14.22 -28.89
N VAL A 274 14.16 -14.91 -28.40
CA VAL A 274 13.00 -14.31 -27.73
C VAL A 274 12.96 -14.75 -26.27
N LEU A 275 12.92 -13.79 -25.35
CA LEU A 275 12.73 -14.02 -23.92
C LEU A 275 11.24 -14.07 -23.58
N PHE A 276 10.84 -15.10 -22.84
CA PHE A 276 9.50 -15.29 -22.31
C PHE A 276 9.56 -15.36 -20.78
N LEU A 277 8.57 -14.77 -20.14
CA LEU A 277 8.24 -14.99 -18.75
C LEU A 277 7.21 -16.11 -18.66
N ARG A 278 7.40 -17.04 -17.74
CA ARG A 278 6.42 -18.06 -17.38
C ARG A 278 6.13 -17.98 -15.89
N LEU A 279 4.86 -18.06 -15.54
CA LEU A 279 4.40 -18.06 -14.16
C LEU A 279 3.73 -19.39 -13.86
N HIS A 280 3.95 -19.85 -12.64
CA HIS A 280 3.31 -21.03 -12.07
C HIS A 280 2.23 -20.57 -11.11
N PHE A 281 1.03 -21.11 -11.29
CA PHE A 281 -0.16 -20.73 -10.55
C PHE A 281 -0.61 -21.85 -9.62
N SER A 282 -1.12 -21.46 -8.47
CA SER A 282 -1.86 -22.33 -7.55
C SER A 282 -3.21 -21.70 -7.26
N LYS A 283 -4.25 -22.53 -7.16
CA LYS A 283 -5.61 -22.08 -6.92
C LYS A 283 -5.88 -21.93 -5.42
N VAL A 284 -6.47 -20.82 -5.03
CA VAL A 284 -6.94 -20.60 -3.65
C VAL A 284 -8.32 -21.23 -3.47
N ILE A 285 -8.45 -22.15 -2.53
CA ILE A 285 -9.73 -22.82 -2.19
C ILE A 285 -10.47 -22.03 -1.11
N GLY A 286 -11.82 -22.02 -1.19
CA GLY A 286 -12.68 -21.42 -0.15
C GLY A 286 -12.68 -19.90 -0.16
N ALA A 287 -12.21 -19.30 -1.25
CA ALA A 287 -12.01 -17.86 -1.37
C ALA A 287 -12.83 -17.22 -2.49
N ILE A 288 -12.98 -15.90 -2.39
CA ILE A 288 -13.66 -15.02 -3.33
C ILE A 288 -12.71 -13.87 -3.64
N ALA A 289 -12.57 -13.51 -4.91
CA ALA A 289 -11.86 -12.30 -5.30
C ALA A 289 -12.70 -11.06 -4.89
N VAL A 290 -12.18 -10.25 -3.96
CA VAL A 290 -12.89 -9.06 -3.44
C VAL A 290 -12.83 -7.91 -4.43
N LYS A 291 -11.71 -7.82 -5.15
CA LYS A 291 -11.44 -6.76 -6.11
C LYS A 291 -10.93 -7.37 -7.38
N ARG A 292 -11.28 -6.75 -8.51
CA ARG A 292 -10.73 -7.14 -9.81
C ARG A 292 -9.21 -7.00 -9.78
N PRO A 293 -8.44 -7.94 -10.36
CA PRO A 293 -7.00 -7.84 -10.34
C PRO A 293 -6.51 -6.60 -11.11
N GLU A 294 -5.57 -5.87 -10.53
CA GLU A 294 -5.07 -4.59 -11.02
C GLU A 294 -3.63 -4.70 -11.48
N TRP A 295 -3.32 -4.11 -12.63
CA TRP A 295 -1.95 -3.96 -13.11
C TRP A 295 -1.30 -2.74 -12.45
N ASP A 296 -0.14 -2.94 -11.82
CA ASP A 296 0.65 -1.84 -11.26
C ASP A 296 1.20 -0.96 -12.38
N GLY A 297 1.05 0.37 -12.29
CA GLY A 297 1.53 1.29 -13.32
C GLY A 297 0.50 1.72 -14.37
N SER A 298 -0.80 1.62 -14.09
CA SER A 298 -1.76 2.52 -14.75
C SER A 298 -1.63 3.91 -14.11
N PRO A 299 -1.14 4.94 -14.82
CA PRO A 299 -1.41 6.29 -14.38
C PRO A 299 -2.90 6.51 -14.65
N VAL A 300 -3.74 6.42 -13.60
CA VAL A 300 -4.93 7.26 -13.57
C VAL A 300 -4.46 8.70 -13.32
N VAL A 301 -3.68 9.23 -14.26
CA VAL A 301 -3.80 10.64 -14.60
C VAL A 301 -5.12 10.68 -15.35
N SER A 302 -6.17 10.97 -14.60
CA SER A 302 -7.34 11.59 -15.21
C SER A 302 -6.83 12.85 -15.91
N GLN A 303 -6.53 12.72 -17.20
CA GLN A 303 -6.41 13.83 -18.12
C GLN A 303 -7.80 14.47 -18.17
N LYS A 304 -8.12 15.29 -17.17
CA LYS A 304 -8.97 16.44 -17.41
C LYS A 304 -8.07 17.49 -18.03
N SER A 305 -8.06 17.46 -19.36
CA SER A 305 -7.57 18.53 -20.21
C SER A 305 -8.10 19.86 -19.70
N GLY A 306 -7.18 20.73 -19.32
CA GLY A 306 -7.40 22.13 -18.99
C GLY A 306 -6.12 22.88 -19.31
N ILE A 307 -5.78 22.90 -20.60
CA ILE A 307 -4.73 23.76 -21.12
C ILE A 307 -5.20 25.21 -20.88
N ILE A 308 -4.24 26.08 -20.59
CA ILE A 308 -4.31 27.55 -20.42
C ILE A 308 -4.55 28.00 -18.97
N SER A 309 -3.47 28.37 -18.27
CA SER A 309 -3.28 29.74 -17.77
C SER A 309 -1.98 29.92 -16.98
N SER A 310 -1.29 31.02 -17.29
CA SER A 310 -0.29 31.69 -16.47
C SER A 310 1.13 31.11 -16.41
N LEU A 311 1.85 31.22 -17.53
CA LEU A 311 3.18 31.81 -17.45
C LEU A 311 3.00 33.28 -17.04
N ILE A 312 3.56 33.68 -15.89
CA ILE A 312 4.04 35.02 -15.46
C ILE A 312 4.00 35.05 -13.92
N SER A 313 5.15 34.83 -13.28
CA SER A 313 5.83 35.89 -12.52
C SER A 313 7.02 35.28 -11.77
N THR A 314 8.20 35.76 -12.15
CA THR A 314 9.43 35.66 -11.39
C THR A 314 9.32 36.57 -10.16
N HIS A 315 9.64 36.07 -8.97
CA HIS A 315 10.59 36.68 -8.01
C HIS A 315 10.33 36.27 -6.53
N PHE A 316 11.43 35.84 -5.89
CA PHE A 316 11.70 35.77 -4.45
C PHE A 316 10.85 34.85 -3.56
N SER A 317 11.31 33.61 -3.37
CA SER A 317 11.25 32.92 -2.08
C SER A 317 12.42 31.95 -1.95
N THR A 318 13.27 32.17 -0.96
CA THR A 318 14.32 31.25 -0.52
C THR A 318 13.71 29.90 -0.18
N GLY A 319 14.13 28.85 -0.88
CA GLY A 319 13.56 27.51 -0.77
C GLY A 319 13.76 26.90 0.62
N GLN A 320 12.68 26.85 1.41
CA GLN A 320 12.55 25.83 2.45
C GLN A 320 12.36 24.49 1.73
N LYS A 321 13.34 23.59 1.90
CA LYS A 321 13.14 22.17 1.59
C LYS A 321 11.87 21.70 2.32
N PRO A 322 10.98 20.93 1.66
CA PRO A 322 9.96 20.20 2.38
C PRO A 322 10.66 19.36 3.47
N PRO A 323 10.07 19.23 4.68
CA PRO A 323 10.59 18.31 5.67
C PRO A 323 10.73 16.92 5.03
N PRO A 324 11.82 16.17 5.32
CA PRO A 324 11.99 14.84 4.76
C PRO A 324 10.75 14.02 5.12
N GLN A 325 10.09 13.46 4.11
CA GLN A 325 9.09 12.42 4.36
C GLN A 325 9.75 11.37 5.26
N PRO A 326 9.07 10.91 6.33
CA PRO A 326 9.64 9.87 7.17
C PRO A 326 10.01 8.69 6.28
N ALA A 327 11.26 8.23 6.41
CA ALA A 327 11.76 7.09 5.64
C ALA A 327 10.75 5.95 5.74
N ASP A 328 10.52 5.24 4.63
CA ASP A 328 9.66 4.07 4.61
C ASP A 328 10.26 3.00 5.54
N VAL A 329 9.82 3.00 6.80
CA VAL A 329 10.28 2.04 7.80
C VAL A 329 9.67 0.70 7.43
N ASN A 330 10.45 -0.18 6.81
CA ASN A 330 10.04 -1.53 6.49
C ASN A 330 10.09 -2.38 7.78
N ILE A 331 8.92 -2.76 8.34
CA ILE A 331 8.82 -3.58 9.58
C ILE A 331 8.92 -5.08 9.25
N ASN A 332 9.58 -5.47 8.16
CA ASN A 332 9.99 -6.85 7.97
C ASN A 332 11.30 -7.08 8.76
N SER A 333 11.22 -7.12 10.08
CA SER A 333 12.38 -7.28 10.99
C SER A 333 13.13 -8.62 10.87
N ALA A 334 12.89 -9.42 9.82
CA ALA A 334 13.43 -10.78 9.67
C ALA A 334 14.42 -10.95 8.52
N VAL A 335 14.75 -9.92 7.73
CA VAL A 335 15.74 -10.04 6.65
C VAL A 335 16.51 -8.72 6.51
N TYR A 336 17.82 -8.83 6.27
CA TYR A 336 18.76 -7.72 6.05
C TYR A 336 18.11 -6.54 5.30
N PRO A 337 18.12 -5.31 5.85
CA PRO A 337 17.56 -4.13 5.18
C PRO A 337 18.41 -3.68 3.98
N GLY A 338 19.67 -4.12 3.94
CA GLY A 338 20.46 -4.07 2.72
C GLY A 338 19.97 -5.16 1.79
N GLY A 339 19.22 -4.76 0.76
CA GLY A 339 19.15 -5.55 -0.47
C GLY A 339 20.56 -5.98 -0.90
N PRO A 340 20.66 -7.01 -1.75
CA PRO A 340 21.96 -7.56 -2.12
C PRO A 340 22.91 -6.45 -2.62
N PRO A 341 24.21 -6.48 -2.24
CA PRO A 341 25.14 -5.38 -2.46
C PRO A 341 25.12 -4.94 -3.91
N VAL A 342 24.73 -3.68 -4.15
CA VAL A 342 24.78 -3.06 -5.46
C VAL A 342 26.27 -2.96 -5.85
N PRO A 343 26.68 -3.47 -7.02
CA PRO A 343 28.07 -3.38 -7.46
C PRO A 343 28.55 -1.92 -7.46
N SER A 344 29.73 -1.66 -6.91
CA SER A 344 30.34 -0.33 -6.79
C SER A 344 30.77 0.27 -8.15
N GLN A 345 30.69 -0.50 -9.23
CA GLN A 345 30.86 -0.04 -10.61
C GLN A 345 29.61 -0.41 -11.40
N THR A 346 28.96 0.57 -12.03
CA THR A 346 27.80 0.34 -12.90
C THR A 346 28.20 -0.54 -14.09
N PRO A 347 27.84 -1.83 -14.12
CA PRO A 347 28.14 -2.69 -15.24
C PRO A 347 27.37 -2.17 -16.46
N LYS A 348 27.98 -2.24 -17.65
CA LYS A 348 27.38 -1.80 -18.92
C LYS A 348 25.99 -2.39 -19.19
N LEU A 349 25.64 -3.49 -18.51
CA LEU A 349 24.38 -4.21 -18.66
C LEU A 349 23.22 -3.73 -17.77
N LEU A 350 23.48 -3.03 -16.66
CA LEU A 350 22.40 -2.47 -15.82
C LEU A 350 21.55 -1.44 -16.56
N ARG A 351 22.10 -0.78 -17.59
CA ARG A 351 21.34 0.14 -18.44
C ARG A 351 20.22 -0.55 -19.23
N PHE A 352 20.25 -1.88 -19.36
CA PHE A 352 19.27 -2.65 -20.12
C PHE A 352 18.18 -3.27 -19.25
N ILE A 353 18.28 -3.22 -17.91
CA ILE A 353 17.35 -3.93 -17.02
C ILE A 353 16.97 -3.00 -15.88
N ASP A 354 15.67 -2.77 -15.76
CA ASP A 354 15.09 -2.16 -14.58
C ASP A 354 15.06 -3.21 -13.45
N THR A 355 15.76 -2.93 -12.36
CA THR A 355 15.83 -3.79 -11.17
C THR A 355 14.90 -3.31 -10.06
N THR A 356 13.98 -2.39 -10.37
CA THR A 356 12.97 -1.87 -9.44
C THR A 356 12.11 -3.01 -8.91
N GLU A 357 11.96 -3.06 -7.58
CA GLU A 357 11.14 -4.06 -6.90
C GLU A 357 9.66 -3.71 -7.05
N MET A 358 8.88 -4.60 -7.67
CA MET A 358 7.44 -4.46 -7.78
C MET A 358 6.79 -5.27 -6.66
N THR A 359 6.38 -4.60 -5.58
CA THR A 359 5.82 -5.24 -4.39
C THR A 359 4.57 -4.50 -3.94
N ARG A 360 3.54 -5.23 -3.53
CA ARG A 360 2.42 -4.68 -2.76
C ARG A 360 2.44 -5.22 -1.34
N GLY A 361 2.13 -4.38 -0.37
CA GLY A 361 2.25 -4.73 1.05
C GLY A 361 1.28 -3.96 1.95
N PRO A 362 1.54 -3.86 3.26
CA PRO A 362 0.63 -3.23 4.20
C PRO A 362 0.44 -1.73 3.99
N GLN A 363 1.38 -1.07 3.30
CA GLN A 363 1.24 0.34 2.91
C GLN A 363 0.13 0.52 1.86
N ASP A 364 -0.12 -0.51 1.06
CA ASP A 364 -1.13 -0.51 0.02
C ASP A 364 -2.42 -1.09 0.58
N LEU A 365 -3.33 -0.25 1.07
CA LEU A 365 -4.61 -0.73 1.59
C LEU A 365 -5.34 -1.59 0.53
N PRO A 366 -5.86 -2.76 0.93
CA PRO A 366 -6.11 -3.20 2.29
C PRO A 366 -4.97 -4.04 2.94
N GLY A 367 -3.82 -4.19 2.28
CA GLY A 367 -2.58 -4.70 2.89
C GLY A 367 -2.33 -6.21 2.79
N TYR A 368 -3.18 -6.94 2.07
CA TYR A 368 -3.09 -8.39 1.84
C TYR A 368 -3.13 -8.75 0.34
N TRP A 369 -2.30 -8.08 -0.45
CA TRP A 369 -2.19 -8.31 -1.89
C TRP A 369 -1.43 -9.58 -2.22
N VAL A 370 -1.91 -10.29 -3.24
CA VAL A 370 -1.23 -11.44 -3.83
C VAL A 370 -1.10 -11.25 -5.33
N LEU A 371 0.00 -11.73 -5.91
CA LEU A 371 0.21 -11.68 -7.35
C LEU A 371 -0.71 -12.68 -8.06
N SER A 372 -1.41 -12.23 -9.09
CA SER A 372 -2.23 -13.06 -9.98
C SER A 372 -1.69 -13.09 -11.42
N GLY A 373 -0.65 -12.31 -11.73
CA GLY A 373 -0.03 -12.29 -13.04
C GLY A 373 1.14 -11.31 -13.12
N ALA A 374 1.87 -11.35 -14.22
CA ALA A 374 2.95 -10.41 -14.52
C ALA A 374 3.21 -10.37 -16.03
N ARG A 375 3.91 -9.33 -16.49
CA ARG A 375 4.41 -9.24 -17.87
C ARG A 375 5.73 -8.50 -17.93
N LEU A 376 6.51 -8.80 -18.96
CA LEU A 376 7.70 -8.03 -19.30
C LEU A 376 7.30 -6.82 -20.14
N MET A 377 8.03 -5.72 -19.97
CA MET A 377 7.85 -4.47 -20.70
C MET A 377 9.21 -4.00 -21.24
N VAL A 378 9.18 -3.23 -22.33
CA VAL A 378 10.38 -2.59 -22.89
C VAL A 378 10.23 -1.09 -22.81
N ASP A 379 10.85 -0.49 -21.79
CA ASP A 379 10.82 0.96 -21.57
C ASP A 379 11.97 1.66 -22.32
N ARG A 380 11.66 2.84 -22.87
CA ARG A 380 12.63 3.75 -23.53
C ARG A 380 13.55 3.04 -24.55
N VAL A 381 13.01 2.05 -25.28
CA VAL A 381 13.66 1.30 -26.39
C VAL A 381 14.78 0.33 -25.96
N ILE A 382 15.21 0.35 -24.71
CA ILE A 382 16.47 -0.29 -24.28
C ILE A 382 16.32 -1.06 -22.95
N GLU A 383 15.40 -0.68 -22.09
CA GLU A 383 15.30 -1.18 -20.72
C GLU A 383 14.21 -2.23 -20.59
N ILE A 384 14.56 -3.39 -20.03
CA ILE A 384 13.64 -4.48 -19.72
C ILE A 384 13.09 -4.23 -18.32
N SER A 385 11.79 -4.04 -18.22
CA SER A 385 11.10 -3.85 -16.94
C SER A 385 10.01 -4.92 -16.76
N THR A 386 9.48 -5.01 -15.54
CA THR A 386 8.38 -5.91 -15.18
C THR A 386 7.19 -5.14 -14.69
N GLN A 387 6.00 -5.55 -15.11
CA GLN A 387 4.74 -5.08 -14.57
C GLN A 387 4.03 -6.24 -13.89
N ILE A 388 3.50 -6.03 -12.69
CA ILE A 388 2.78 -7.06 -11.93
C ILE A 388 1.27 -6.81 -11.97
N ARG A 389 0.51 -7.89 -11.91
CA ARG A 389 -0.94 -7.90 -11.71
C ARG A 389 -1.22 -8.48 -10.33
N SER A 390 -1.91 -7.71 -9.50
CA SER A 390 -2.19 -8.06 -8.11
C SER A 390 -3.69 -8.16 -7.88
N VAL A 391 -4.13 -9.16 -7.11
CA VAL A 391 -5.53 -9.39 -6.75
C VAL A 391 -5.69 -9.43 -5.23
N LEU A 392 -6.90 -9.13 -4.77
CA LEU A 392 -7.31 -9.33 -3.38
C LEU A 392 -8.18 -10.58 -3.29
N VAL A 393 -7.67 -11.60 -2.61
CA VAL A 393 -8.39 -12.86 -2.36
C VAL A 393 -8.84 -12.90 -0.91
N PHE A 394 -10.13 -13.11 -0.68
CA PHE A 394 -10.76 -13.15 0.64
C PHE A 394 -11.34 -14.53 0.91
N VAL A 395 -11.03 -15.10 2.06
CA VAL A 395 -11.47 -16.45 2.42
C VAL A 395 -12.68 -16.34 3.35
N TRP A 396 -13.81 -16.87 2.90
CA TRP A 396 -15.12 -16.64 3.53
C TRP A 396 -15.28 -17.37 4.89
N GLU A 397 -14.59 -18.49 5.07
CA GLU A 397 -14.78 -19.43 6.18
C GLU A 397 -14.43 -18.85 7.58
N VAL A 398 -13.72 -17.71 7.61
CA VAL A 398 -13.27 -17.07 8.85
C VAL A 398 -14.37 -16.19 9.49
N GLN A 399 -15.27 -15.60 8.71
CA GLN A 399 -16.27 -14.67 9.25
C GLN A 399 -17.46 -15.36 9.94
N SER A 400 -17.87 -16.56 9.53
CA SER A 400 -19.03 -17.23 10.15
C SER A 400 -18.84 -17.50 11.65
N ARG A 401 -17.59 -17.60 12.13
CA ARG A 401 -17.28 -17.75 13.56
C ARG A 401 -17.31 -16.42 14.34
N PHE A 402 -16.99 -15.30 13.70
CA PHE A 402 -16.92 -13.98 14.35
C PHE A 402 -18.21 -13.17 14.22
N PHE A 403 -18.97 -13.31 13.13
CA PHE A 403 -20.28 -12.67 12.98
C PHE A 403 -21.27 -13.16 14.07
N PHE A 404 -21.10 -14.40 14.54
CA PHE A 404 -21.84 -14.96 15.66
C PHE A 404 -21.42 -14.37 17.03
N LEU A 405 -20.16 -13.96 17.20
CA LEU A 405 -19.66 -13.39 18.45
C LEU A 405 -19.94 -11.88 18.58
N TYR A 406 -20.13 -11.17 17.47
CA TYR A 406 -20.46 -9.73 17.47
C TYR A 406 -21.96 -9.43 17.60
N ASN A 407 -22.84 -10.42 17.40
CA ASN A 407 -24.30 -10.30 17.54
C ASN A 407 -24.84 -10.98 18.82
N LEU A 408 -23.95 -11.36 19.74
CA LEU A 408 -24.23 -11.75 21.12
C LEU A 408 -23.74 -10.64 22.04
#